data_AF-A0A101CUE8-F1
#
_entry.id   AF-A0A101CUE8-F1
#
_cell.length_a   1.000
_cell.length_b   1.000
_cell.length_c   1.000
_cell.angle_alpha   90.00
_cell.angle_beta   90.00
_cell.angle_gamma   90.00
#
_symmetry.space_group_name_H-M   'P 1'
#
loop_
_entity.id
_entity.type
_entity.pdbx_description
1 polymer ?
#
loop_
_entity_poly.entity_id
_entity_poly.type
_entity_poly.pdbx_seq_one_letter_code
_entity_poly.pdbx_strand_id
1 'polypeptide(L)'
;MRRFIYIALFVFSAQNIGAQDLKPEYQKFIKAFIDNVKNGKKEAVANIIKYPFKRDYPIPDIKNKAEFVKRYDQIFDATLKNEIIKSNPAKDWSEMGWRGIMLGSGDIWIDFDGRLMAINYQSEFEKNLKNKLISTEKAKLHPSIAKFKEPQYVLETSKFKIRIDDLGNNNYRYASWSLKQSMSEKPDLIITNGKWFQDGTGGNQHFEFKKGNYVYECYIIVLGERDSPPAKLIITQNSKEILFQNAKIVPR
;
A
#
# COMPACT_ATOMS: atom_id res chain seq x y z
N MET A 1 -31.73 55.49 -6.97
CA MET A 1 -30.55 54.62 -6.87
C MET A 1 -30.77 53.39 -7.75
N ARG A 2 -30.16 53.34 -8.94
CA ARG A 2 -30.28 52.21 -9.88
C ARG A 2 -29.22 51.17 -9.54
N ARG A 3 -29.63 49.97 -9.14
CA ARG A 3 -28.73 48.83 -8.89
C ARG A 3 -28.35 48.20 -10.24
N PHE A 4 -27.07 48.23 -10.57
CA PHE A 4 -26.52 47.43 -11.67
C PHE A 4 -26.24 46.03 -11.14
N ILE A 5 -26.84 45.02 -11.77
CA ILE A 5 -26.55 43.60 -11.51
C ILE A 5 -25.50 43.18 -12.53
N TYR A 6 -24.31 42.84 -12.06
CA TYR A 6 -23.26 42.25 -12.89
C TYR A 6 -23.46 40.73 -12.91
N ILE A 7 -23.84 40.19 -14.07
CA ILE A 7 -23.84 38.75 -14.32
C ILE A 7 -22.45 38.38 -14.81
N ALA A 8 -21.67 37.70 -13.97
CA ALA A 8 -20.41 37.11 -14.37
C ALA A 8 -20.68 35.78 -15.09
N LEU A 9 -20.46 35.74 -16.41
CA LEU A 9 -20.47 34.52 -17.20
C LEU A 9 -19.17 33.73 -16.91
N PHE A 10 -19.28 32.63 -16.18
CA PHE A 10 -18.21 31.64 -16.08
C PHE A 10 -18.19 30.80 -17.36
N VAL A 11 -17.25 31.11 -18.26
CA VAL A 11 -16.92 30.24 -19.39
C VAL A 11 -16.12 29.06 -18.86
N PHE A 12 -16.78 27.92 -18.66
CA PHE A 12 -16.11 26.64 -18.46
C PHE A 12 -15.43 26.26 -19.79
N SER A 13 -14.13 26.54 -19.89
CA SER A 13 -13.30 26.00 -20.95
C SER A 13 -13.07 24.52 -20.63
N ALA A 14 -13.85 23.65 -21.27
CA ALA A 14 -13.54 22.23 -21.32
C ALA A 14 -12.26 22.06 -22.14
N GLN A 15 -11.11 22.16 -21.48
CA GLN A 15 -9.87 21.66 -22.07
C GLN A 15 -10.01 20.15 -22.12
N ASN A 16 -10.37 19.64 -23.30
CA ASN A 16 -10.09 18.26 -23.65
C ASN A 16 -8.57 18.10 -23.59
N ILE A 17 -8.06 17.72 -22.42
CA ILE A 17 -6.73 17.14 -22.29
C ILE A 17 -6.86 15.79 -23.00
N GLY A 18 -6.68 15.78 -24.31
CA GLY A 18 -6.38 14.54 -25.01
C GLY A 18 -5.16 13.96 -24.30
N ALA A 19 -5.29 12.76 -23.74
CA ALA A 19 -4.16 12.07 -23.15
C ALA A 19 -3.07 12.04 -24.23
N GLN A 20 -1.96 12.73 -23.97
CA GLN A 20 -0.83 12.72 -24.88
C GLN A 20 -0.34 11.28 -24.96
N ASP A 21 -0.19 10.77 -26.18
CA ASP A 21 0.41 9.45 -26.40
C ASP A 21 1.71 9.34 -25.61
N LEU A 22 1.93 8.19 -24.98
CA LEU A 22 3.16 7.94 -24.22
C LEU A 22 4.38 8.11 -25.14
N LYS A 23 5.45 8.70 -24.60
CA LYS A 23 6.66 8.99 -25.38
C LYS A 23 7.24 7.72 -26.04
N PRO A 24 7.68 7.77 -27.32
CA PRO A 24 8.14 6.59 -28.06
C PRO A 24 9.24 5.79 -27.38
N GLU A 25 10.15 6.45 -26.66
CA GLU A 25 11.23 5.81 -25.90
C GLU A 25 10.70 4.86 -24.82
N TYR A 26 9.60 5.21 -24.16
CA TYR A 26 8.96 4.39 -23.14
C TYR A 26 8.17 3.24 -23.74
N GLN A 27 7.49 3.50 -24.87
CA GLN A 27 6.78 2.47 -25.60
C GLN A 27 7.68 1.29 -25.99
N LYS A 28 8.99 1.52 -26.21
CA LYS A 28 9.95 0.48 -26.60
C LYS A 28 10.06 -0.63 -25.55
N PHE A 29 10.28 -0.29 -24.28
CA PHE A 29 10.38 -1.30 -23.22
C PHE A 29 9.01 -1.86 -22.83
N ILE A 30 7.93 -1.08 -22.95
CA ILE A 30 6.56 -1.58 -22.73
C ILE A 30 6.22 -2.66 -23.75
N LYS A 31 6.52 -2.44 -25.03
CA LYS A 31 6.36 -3.46 -26.08
C LYS A 31 7.15 -4.73 -25.76
N ALA A 32 8.41 -4.59 -25.33
CA ALA A 32 9.23 -5.72 -24.92
C ALA A 32 8.65 -6.47 -23.70
N PHE A 33 8.11 -5.75 -22.70
CA PHE A 33 7.42 -6.35 -21.56
C PHE A 33 6.19 -7.13 -22.00
N ILE A 34 5.32 -6.52 -22.81
CA ILE A 34 4.11 -7.16 -23.37
C ILE A 34 4.49 -8.43 -24.15
N ASP A 35 5.50 -8.36 -25.01
CA ASP A 35 5.97 -9.52 -25.78
C ASP A 35 6.53 -10.62 -24.89
N ASN A 36 7.26 -10.28 -23.83
CA ASN A 36 7.77 -11.26 -22.88
C ASN A 36 6.63 -11.97 -22.14
N VAL A 37 5.58 -11.25 -21.75
CA VAL A 37 4.38 -11.84 -21.12
C VAL A 37 3.63 -12.72 -22.12
N LYS A 38 3.38 -12.21 -23.34
CA LYS A 38 2.69 -12.93 -24.43
C LYS A 38 3.34 -14.27 -24.77
N ASN A 39 4.68 -14.31 -24.79
CA ASN A 39 5.46 -15.49 -25.15
C ASN A 39 5.88 -16.33 -23.92
N GLY A 40 5.36 -16.06 -22.73
CA GLY A 40 5.66 -16.83 -21.52
C GLY A 40 7.13 -16.75 -21.07
N LYS A 41 7.86 -15.70 -21.43
CA LYS A 41 9.29 -15.50 -21.10
C LYS A 41 9.46 -15.01 -19.65
N LYS A 42 9.12 -15.87 -18.69
CA LYS A 42 9.15 -15.58 -17.24
C LYS A 42 10.49 -15.03 -16.76
N GLU A 43 11.58 -15.63 -17.22
CA GLU A 43 12.96 -15.21 -16.92
C GLU A 43 13.27 -13.79 -17.39
N ALA A 44 12.74 -13.39 -18.55
CA ALA A 44 12.93 -12.04 -19.08
C ALA A 44 12.13 -11.00 -18.29
N VAL A 45 10.90 -11.34 -17.88
CA VAL A 45 10.12 -10.49 -16.97
C VAL A 45 10.83 -10.38 -15.61
N ALA A 46 11.37 -11.49 -15.10
CA ALA A 46 12.07 -11.52 -13.83
C ALA A 46 13.33 -10.63 -13.80
N ASN A 47 13.97 -10.40 -14.95
CA ASN A 47 15.17 -9.56 -15.09
C ASN A 47 14.90 -8.06 -14.97
N ILE A 48 13.68 -7.61 -15.25
CA ILE A 48 13.34 -6.18 -15.22
C ILE A 48 12.73 -5.75 -13.88
N ILE A 49 12.62 -6.64 -12.89
CA ILE A 49 11.98 -6.34 -11.61
C ILE A 49 12.96 -5.67 -10.64
N LYS A 50 12.48 -4.65 -9.91
CA LYS A 50 13.15 -4.16 -8.71
C LYS A 50 12.82 -5.07 -7.52
N TYR A 51 13.83 -5.78 -7.01
CA TYR A 51 13.69 -6.63 -5.83
C TYR A 51 14.09 -5.88 -4.54
N PRO A 52 13.47 -6.20 -3.39
CA PRO A 52 12.36 -7.15 -3.22
C PRO A 52 11.06 -6.62 -3.84
N PHE A 53 10.34 -7.49 -4.54
CA PHE A 53 9.10 -7.14 -5.23
C PHE A 53 7.92 -7.32 -4.28
N LYS A 54 7.31 -6.19 -3.91
CA LYS A 54 6.26 -6.11 -2.89
C LYS A 54 4.97 -6.77 -3.34
N ARG A 55 4.38 -7.58 -2.47
CA ARG A 55 3.01 -8.12 -2.61
C ARG A 55 2.13 -7.56 -1.50
N ASP A 56 0.82 -7.67 -1.68
CA ASP A 56 -0.11 -7.18 -0.68
C ASP A 56 -0.03 -8.01 0.61
N TYR A 57 0.10 -7.32 1.73
CA TYR A 57 0.28 -7.98 3.02
C TYR A 57 -0.97 -8.80 3.38
N PRO A 58 -0.85 -10.02 3.95
CA PRO A 58 0.35 -10.70 4.46
C PRO A 58 1.09 -11.60 3.45
N ILE A 59 0.82 -11.49 2.14
CA ILE A 59 1.53 -12.30 1.15
C ILE A 59 3.02 -11.92 1.20
N PRO A 60 3.94 -12.89 1.34
CA PRO A 60 5.36 -12.59 1.40
C PRO A 60 5.85 -11.86 0.14
N ASP A 61 6.68 -10.85 0.34
CA ASP A 61 7.45 -10.21 -0.72
C ASP A 61 8.29 -11.25 -1.48
N ILE A 62 8.46 -11.01 -2.77
CA ILE A 62 9.35 -11.83 -3.60
C ILE A 62 10.76 -11.27 -3.51
N LYS A 63 11.70 -12.03 -2.95
CA LYS A 63 13.01 -11.50 -2.58
C LYS A 63 13.98 -11.40 -3.74
N ASN A 64 13.82 -12.25 -4.75
CA ASN A 64 14.76 -12.35 -5.86
C ASN A 64 14.12 -12.98 -7.10
N LYS A 65 14.92 -13.00 -8.17
CA LYS A 65 14.56 -13.53 -9.48
C LYS A 65 14.08 -14.98 -9.45
N ALA A 66 14.80 -15.86 -8.75
CA ALA A 66 14.46 -17.28 -8.70
C ALA A 66 13.11 -17.52 -8.00
N GLU A 67 12.84 -16.77 -6.95
CA GLU A 67 11.54 -16.82 -6.27
C GLU A 67 10.43 -16.28 -7.17
N PHE A 68 10.68 -15.18 -7.90
CA PHE A 68 9.70 -14.63 -8.84
C PHE A 68 9.30 -15.63 -9.91
N VAL A 69 10.26 -16.30 -10.54
CA VAL A 69 9.97 -17.28 -11.60
C VAL A 69 9.12 -18.43 -11.07
N LYS A 70 9.39 -18.90 -9.84
CA LYS A 70 8.58 -19.94 -9.18
C LYS A 70 7.14 -19.47 -8.89
N ARG A 71 6.98 -18.20 -8.51
CA ARG A 71 5.69 -17.60 -8.17
C ARG A 71 5.01 -16.88 -9.34
N TYR A 72 5.58 -16.95 -10.53
CA TYR A 72 5.11 -16.16 -11.68
C TYR A 72 3.63 -16.40 -11.98
N ASP A 73 3.20 -17.65 -12.07
CA ASP A 73 1.80 -17.99 -12.38
C ASP A 73 0.84 -17.75 -11.20
N GLN A 74 1.37 -17.48 -10.01
CA GLN A 74 0.56 -17.00 -8.88
C GLN A 74 0.17 -15.53 -9.06
N ILE A 75 0.96 -14.74 -9.82
CA ILE A 75 0.73 -13.30 -10.03
C ILE A 75 0.12 -13.06 -11.42
N PHE A 76 0.70 -13.66 -12.46
CA PHE A 76 0.29 -13.50 -13.85
C PHE A 76 -0.73 -14.57 -14.24
N ASP A 77 -1.95 -14.44 -13.72
CA ASP A 77 -3.08 -15.24 -14.15
C ASP A 77 -3.58 -14.84 -15.55
N ALA A 78 -4.59 -15.55 -16.06
CA ALA A 78 -5.12 -15.30 -17.39
C ALA A 78 -5.70 -13.88 -17.55
N THR A 79 -6.28 -13.32 -16.48
CA THR A 79 -6.88 -11.98 -16.49
C THR A 79 -5.80 -10.93 -16.66
N LEU A 80 -4.77 -10.94 -15.80
CA LEU A 80 -3.67 -9.99 -15.87
C LEU A 80 -2.89 -10.13 -17.18
N LYS A 81 -2.62 -11.36 -17.62
CA LYS A 81 -1.95 -11.61 -18.91
C LYS A 81 -2.75 -11.00 -20.06
N ASN A 82 -4.08 -11.17 -20.08
CA ASN A 82 -4.92 -10.63 -21.13
C ASN A 82 -4.94 -9.09 -21.13
N GLU A 83 -5.00 -8.46 -19.96
CA GLU A 83 -4.91 -7.01 -19.81
C GLU A 83 -3.60 -6.48 -20.42
N ILE A 84 -2.46 -7.06 -20.02
CA ILE A 84 -1.13 -6.69 -20.55
C ILE A 84 -1.06 -6.89 -22.06
N ILE A 85 -1.44 -8.08 -22.56
CA ILE A 85 -1.28 -8.46 -23.96
C ILE A 85 -2.15 -7.61 -24.89
N LYS A 86 -3.34 -7.20 -24.42
CA LYS A 86 -4.27 -6.37 -25.20
C LYS A 86 -4.01 -4.87 -25.05
N SER A 87 -3.19 -4.45 -24.10
CA SER A 87 -2.88 -3.04 -23.90
C SER A 87 -2.14 -2.43 -25.10
N ASN A 88 -2.51 -1.21 -25.45
CA ASN A 88 -1.84 -0.38 -26.42
C ASN A 88 -0.70 0.41 -25.73
N PRO A 89 0.58 0.19 -26.10
CA PRO A 89 1.72 0.86 -25.49
C PRO A 89 1.68 2.39 -25.50
N ALA A 90 0.98 2.99 -26.47
CA ALA A 90 0.89 4.44 -26.61
C ALA A 90 -0.27 5.05 -25.81
N LYS A 91 -1.36 4.30 -25.58
CA LYS A 91 -2.64 4.86 -25.12
C LYS A 91 -3.10 4.35 -23.75
N ASP A 92 -2.80 3.09 -23.43
CA ASP A 92 -3.26 2.48 -22.18
C ASP A 92 -2.23 2.63 -21.05
N TRP A 93 -1.06 3.18 -21.39
CA TRP A 93 0.04 3.46 -20.48
C TRP A 93 0.24 4.97 -20.35
N SER A 94 0.28 5.47 -19.11
CA SER A 94 0.36 6.92 -18.82
C SER A 94 1.55 7.25 -17.93
N GLU A 95 2.29 8.31 -18.28
CA GLU A 95 3.33 8.89 -17.42
C GLU A 95 2.68 9.64 -16.25
N MET A 96 3.02 9.28 -15.02
CA MET A 96 2.45 9.84 -13.79
C MET A 96 3.49 10.65 -13.01
N GLY A 97 4.29 11.43 -13.74
CA GLY A 97 5.41 12.20 -13.20
C GLY A 97 6.44 11.31 -12.51
N TRP A 98 6.96 11.73 -11.36
CA TRP A 98 8.00 10.99 -10.62
C TRP A 98 7.59 9.56 -10.19
N ARG A 99 6.31 9.19 -10.28
CA ARG A 99 5.80 7.86 -9.93
C ARG A 99 6.12 6.78 -10.97
N GLY A 100 6.41 7.17 -12.21
CA GLY A 100 6.68 6.26 -13.32
C GLY A 100 5.50 6.16 -14.29
N ILE A 101 5.44 5.05 -15.01
CA ILE A 101 4.49 4.79 -16.09
C ILE A 101 3.52 3.70 -15.66
N MET A 102 2.24 4.02 -15.77
CA MET A 102 1.13 3.26 -15.21
C MET A 102 0.31 2.61 -16.32
N LEU A 103 0.00 1.32 -16.22
CA LEU A 103 -1.03 0.67 -17.03
C LEU A 103 -2.40 0.84 -16.38
N GLY A 104 -3.41 1.18 -17.19
CA GLY A 104 -4.81 1.16 -16.77
C GLY A 104 -5.08 2.13 -15.61
N SER A 105 -5.71 1.62 -14.54
CA SER A 105 -6.01 2.41 -13.33
C SER A 105 -4.97 2.22 -12.21
N GLY A 106 -3.75 1.78 -12.56
CA GLY A 106 -2.70 1.51 -11.57
C GLY A 106 -2.40 0.04 -11.37
N ASP A 107 -2.86 -0.84 -12.25
CA ASP A 107 -2.68 -2.30 -12.13
C ASP A 107 -1.19 -2.69 -12.23
N ILE A 108 -0.42 -1.97 -13.05
CA ILE A 108 1.02 -2.16 -13.22
C ILE A 108 1.76 -0.83 -13.25
N TRP A 109 2.94 -0.80 -12.64
CA TRP A 109 3.85 0.35 -12.64
C TRP A 109 5.24 -0.05 -13.13
N ILE A 110 5.75 0.69 -14.11
CA ILE A 110 7.10 0.55 -14.66
C ILE A 110 7.83 1.90 -14.50
N ASP A 111 9.11 1.89 -14.15
CA ASP A 111 9.90 3.13 -14.09
C ASP A 111 10.36 3.61 -15.48
N PHE A 112 11.01 4.77 -15.52
CA PHE A 112 11.52 5.35 -16.76
C PHE A 112 12.72 4.59 -17.37
N ASP A 113 13.31 3.64 -16.64
CA ASP A 113 14.35 2.73 -17.13
C ASP A 113 13.76 1.41 -17.65
N GLY A 114 12.43 1.25 -17.65
CA GLY A 114 11.75 0.04 -18.07
C GLY A 114 11.72 -1.07 -17.02
N ARG A 115 11.99 -0.77 -15.75
CA ARG A 115 11.92 -1.73 -14.65
C ARG A 115 10.52 -1.83 -14.06
N LEU A 116 10.03 -3.05 -13.90
CA LEU A 116 8.76 -3.34 -13.25
C LEU A 116 8.86 -3.06 -11.74
N MET A 117 8.09 -2.06 -11.28
CA MET A 117 8.09 -1.57 -9.90
C MET A 117 7.00 -2.19 -9.04
N ALA A 118 5.78 -2.31 -9.57
CA ALA A 118 4.64 -2.83 -8.84
C ALA A 118 3.61 -3.49 -9.77
N ILE A 119 2.90 -4.46 -9.22
CA ILE A 119 1.65 -5.00 -9.77
C ILE A 119 0.62 -4.91 -8.64
N ASN A 120 -0.32 -3.97 -8.76
CA ASN A 120 -1.37 -3.77 -7.76
C ASN A 120 -2.56 -4.71 -8.00
N TYR A 121 -2.69 -5.23 -9.22
CA TYR A 121 -3.59 -6.35 -9.50
C TYR A 121 -3.32 -7.53 -8.56
N GLN A 122 -4.39 -8.14 -8.06
CA GLN A 122 -4.34 -9.36 -7.28
C GLN A 122 -5.09 -10.48 -8.00
N SER A 123 -4.35 -11.53 -8.32
CA SER A 123 -4.92 -12.75 -8.88
C SER A 123 -5.84 -13.43 -7.88
N GLU A 124 -6.69 -14.33 -8.39
CA GLU A 124 -7.52 -15.17 -7.52
C GLU A 124 -6.67 -16.07 -6.60
N PHE A 125 -5.50 -16.51 -7.06
CA PHE A 125 -4.57 -17.26 -6.22
C PHE A 125 -4.08 -16.41 -5.03
N GLU A 126 -3.67 -15.17 -5.28
CA GLU A 126 -3.16 -14.28 -4.24
C GLU A 126 -4.23 -13.86 -3.24
N LYS A 127 -5.46 -13.60 -3.70
CA LYS A 127 -6.61 -13.36 -2.81
C LYS A 127 -6.85 -14.54 -1.86
N ASN A 128 -6.85 -15.76 -2.39
CA ASN A 128 -7.02 -16.96 -1.58
C ASN A 128 -5.85 -17.19 -0.63
N LEU A 129 -4.62 -16.94 -1.07
CA LEU A 129 -3.44 -17.01 -0.21
C LEU A 129 -3.51 -15.97 0.93
N LYS A 130 -3.87 -14.72 0.63
CA LYS A 130 -4.08 -13.66 1.63
C LYS A 130 -5.10 -14.09 2.67
N ASN A 131 -6.27 -14.59 2.26
CA ASN A 131 -7.31 -15.06 3.17
C ASN A 131 -6.85 -16.21 4.08
N LYS A 132 -6.11 -17.18 3.51
CA LYS A 132 -5.54 -18.30 4.27
C LYS A 132 -4.52 -17.82 5.31
N LEU A 133 -3.63 -16.90 4.93
CA LEU A 133 -2.61 -16.35 5.82
C LEU A 133 -3.26 -15.54 6.96
N ILE A 134 -4.23 -14.68 6.65
CA ILE A 134 -5.01 -13.94 7.65
C ILE A 134 -5.71 -14.90 8.63
N SER A 135 -6.32 -15.97 8.12
CA SER A 135 -6.99 -16.97 8.97
C SER A 135 -6.00 -17.68 9.91
N THR A 136 -4.80 -17.98 9.42
CA THR A 136 -3.71 -18.56 10.21
C THR A 136 -3.23 -17.60 11.29
N GLU A 137 -3.14 -16.32 10.97
CA GLU A 137 -2.74 -15.28 11.93
C GLU A 137 -3.79 -15.12 13.04
N LYS A 138 -5.09 -15.06 12.68
CA LYS A 138 -6.20 -14.99 13.64
C LYS A 138 -6.15 -16.09 14.69
N ALA A 139 -5.80 -17.33 14.29
CA ALA A 139 -5.70 -18.48 15.18
C ALA A 139 -4.55 -18.39 16.22
N LYS A 140 -3.55 -17.53 15.99
CA LYS A 140 -2.39 -17.35 16.88
C LYS A 140 -2.56 -16.22 17.89
N LEU A 141 -3.60 -15.40 17.75
CA LEU A 141 -3.83 -14.23 18.60
C LEU A 141 -4.70 -14.57 19.81
N HIS A 142 -4.61 -13.73 20.84
CA HIS A 142 -5.56 -13.80 21.95
C HIS A 142 -7.02 -13.60 21.45
N PRO A 143 -8.01 -14.34 21.97
CA PRO A 143 -9.40 -14.26 21.49
C PRO A 143 -10.02 -12.86 21.46
N SER A 144 -9.60 -11.97 22.38
CA SER A 144 -10.09 -10.57 22.43
C SER A 144 -9.73 -9.74 21.19
N ILE A 145 -8.78 -10.18 20.38
CA ILE A 145 -8.34 -9.50 19.16
C ILE A 145 -8.32 -10.41 17.92
N ALA A 146 -8.73 -11.67 18.03
CA ALA A 146 -8.71 -12.62 16.90
C ALA A 146 -9.70 -12.28 15.77
N LYS A 147 -10.67 -11.38 16.02
CA LYS A 147 -11.63 -10.91 15.00
C LYS A 147 -11.18 -9.58 14.41
N PHE A 148 -10.89 -9.57 13.11
CA PHE A 148 -10.59 -8.40 12.29
C PHE A 148 -10.81 -8.72 10.81
N LYS A 149 -10.93 -7.68 9.97
CA LYS A 149 -11.03 -7.80 8.52
C LYS A 149 -9.63 -8.00 7.94
N GLU A 150 -8.75 -7.02 8.14
CA GLU A 150 -7.38 -7.06 7.64
C GLU A 150 -6.39 -6.62 8.71
N PRO A 151 -5.25 -7.31 8.83
CA PRO A 151 -4.20 -6.87 9.72
C PRO A 151 -3.48 -5.69 9.03
N GLN A 152 -3.26 -4.56 9.72
CA GLN A 152 -2.67 -3.36 9.12
C GLN A 152 -1.18 -3.21 9.42
N TYR A 153 -0.77 -3.21 10.69
CA TYR A 153 0.63 -3.07 11.13
C TYR A 153 0.92 -3.82 12.43
N VAL A 154 2.16 -4.28 12.61
CA VAL A 154 2.71 -4.54 13.94
C VAL A 154 3.96 -3.68 14.09
N LEU A 155 3.97 -2.87 15.14
CA LEU A 155 5.01 -1.91 15.44
C LEU A 155 5.72 -2.36 16.72
N GLU A 156 7.03 -2.26 16.72
CA GLU A 156 7.85 -2.43 17.93
C GLU A 156 8.58 -1.13 18.24
N THR A 157 8.30 -0.58 19.41
CA THR A 157 9.02 0.56 19.98
C THR A 157 10.08 0.08 20.98
N SER A 158 10.75 0.99 21.70
CA SER A 158 11.66 0.59 22.78
C SER A 158 10.93 -0.03 23.99
N LYS A 159 9.61 0.14 24.09
CA LYS A 159 8.81 -0.31 25.25
C LYS A 159 7.62 -1.20 24.88
N PHE A 160 7.05 -1.03 23.69
CA PHE A 160 5.76 -1.60 23.34
C PHE A 160 5.83 -2.42 22.07
N LYS A 161 5.03 -3.48 22.06
CA LYS A 161 4.55 -4.11 20.83
C LYS A 161 3.14 -3.61 20.60
N ILE A 162 2.86 -3.15 19.38
CA ILE A 162 1.57 -2.55 19.01
C ILE A 162 1.08 -3.24 17.76
N ARG A 163 -0.18 -3.68 17.77
CA ARG A 163 -0.86 -4.24 16.61
C ARG A 163 -1.99 -3.31 16.21
N ILE A 164 -2.06 -3.02 14.91
CA ILE A 164 -3.14 -2.27 14.28
C ILE A 164 -3.87 -3.21 13.33
N ASP A 165 -5.19 -3.28 13.48
CA ASP A 165 -6.08 -4.07 12.63
C ASP A 165 -7.20 -3.20 12.06
N ASP A 166 -7.57 -3.43 10.80
CA ASP A 166 -8.82 -2.96 10.20
C ASP A 166 -9.95 -3.91 10.64
N LEU A 167 -10.95 -3.37 11.33
CA LEU A 167 -12.15 -4.09 11.75
C LEU A 167 -13.27 -4.01 10.69
N GLY A 168 -13.08 -3.24 9.62
CA GLY A 168 -14.09 -2.88 8.62
C GLY A 168 -14.79 -1.57 8.95
N ASN A 169 -15.51 -1.00 7.98
CA ASN A 169 -16.34 0.20 8.15
C ASN A 169 -15.58 1.41 8.72
N ASN A 170 -14.36 1.66 8.25
CA ASN A 170 -13.47 2.74 8.74
C ASN A 170 -13.23 2.68 10.25
N ASN A 171 -13.22 1.47 10.83
CA ASN A 171 -12.96 1.24 12.25
C ASN A 171 -11.65 0.46 12.40
N TYR A 172 -10.67 1.08 13.02
CA TYR A 172 -9.38 0.45 13.31
C TYR A 172 -9.25 0.15 14.80
N ARG A 173 -8.49 -0.91 15.10
CA ARG A 173 -8.14 -1.29 16.47
C ARG A 173 -6.65 -1.09 16.72
N TYR A 174 -6.34 -0.48 17.86
CA TYR A 174 -5.03 -0.50 18.50
C TYR A 174 -5.06 -1.55 19.61
N ALA A 175 -4.10 -2.47 19.60
CA ALA A 175 -3.82 -3.37 20.72
C ALA A 175 -2.34 -3.27 21.06
N SER A 176 -1.99 -3.14 22.34
CA SER A 176 -0.58 -3.10 22.75
C SER A 176 -0.27 -3.97 23.94
N TRP A 177 1.00 -4.34 24.00
CA TRP A 177 1.63 -5.13 25.04
C TRP A 177 2.95 -4.50 25.42
N SER A 178 3.45 -4.86 26.59
CA SER A 178 4.88 -4.72 26.90
C SER A 178 5.72 -5.47 25.85
N LEU A 179 6.87 -4.94 25.45
CA LEU A 179 7.64 -5.43 24.28
C LEU A 179 7.89 -6.97 24.26
N LYS A 180 8.15 -7.57 25.43
CA LYS A 180 8.46 -9.01 25.56
C LYS A 180 7.23 -9.93 25.53
N GLN A 181 6.02 -9.41 25.72
CA GLN A 181 4.80 -10.22 25.72
C GLN A 181 4.44 -10.65 24.30
N SER A 182 3.82 -11.82 24.20
CA SER A 182 3.33 -12.40 22.94
C SER A 182 1.94 -11.85 22.58
N MET A 183 1.63 -11.77 21.28
CA MET A 183 0.28 -11.38 20.80
C MET A 183 -0.79 -12.45 21.08
N SER A 184 -0.39 -13.65 21.50
CA SER A 184 -1.29 -14.71 21.99
C SER A 184 -1.79 -14.44 23.41
N GLU A 185 -1.09 -13.60 24.17
CA GLU A 185 -1.48 -13.15 25.51
C GLU A 185 -2.48 -11.99 25.43
N LYS A 186 -3.26 -11.78 26.49
CA LYS A 186 -4.22 -10.68 26.56
C LYS A 186 -3.48 -9.34 26.43
N PRO A 187 -3.88 -8.45 25.51
CA PRO A 187 -3.27 -7.12 25.40
C PRO A 187 -3.46 -6.31 26.68
N ASP A 188 -2.43 -5.54 27.05
CA ASP A 188 -2.47 -4.58 28.17
C ASP A 188 -3.47 -3.45 27.88
N LEU A 189 -3.61 -3.09 26.59
CA LEU A 189 -4.51 -2.04 26.14
C LEU A 189 -5.14 -2.42 24.80
N ILE A 190 -6.46 -2.21 24.70
CA ILE A 190 -7.23 -2.30 23.46
C ILE A 190 -8.02 -0.99 23.31
N ILE A 191 -7.94 -0.36 22.13
CA ILE A 191 -8.74 0.80 21.74
C ILE A 191 -9.33 0.51 20.35
N THR A 192 -10.64 0.66 20.21
CA THR A 192 -11.36 0.53 18.94
C THR A 192 -11.88 1.89 18.49
N ASN A 193 -12.52 1.95 17.33
CA ASN A 193 -13.01 3.18 16.68
C ASN A 193 -11.85 4.14 16.33
N GLY A 194 -10.69 3.56 16.04
CA GLY A 194 -9.57 4.30 15.49
C GLY A 194 -9.86 4.75 14.06
N LYS A 195 -9.21 5.84 13.66
CA LYS A 195 -9.33 6.44 12.33
C LYS A 195 -8.00 6.36 11.60
N TRP A 196 -8.06 6.18 10.29
CA TRP A 196 -6.92 6.22 9.40
C TRP A 196 -6.91 7.53 8.62
N PHE A 197 -5.73 8.10 8.46
CA PHE A 197 -5.52 9.35 7.75
C PHE A 197 -4.35 9.19 6.77
N GLN A 198 -4.56 9.70 5.57
CA GLN A 198 -3.53 9.78 4.56
C GLN A 198 -2.77 11.10 4.67
N ASP A 199 -1.45 11.04 4.80
CA ASP A 199 -0.57 12.21 4.93
C ASP A 199 0.05 12.54 3.58
N GLY A 200 -0.77 13.16 2.72
CA GLY A 200 -0.37 13.53 1.36
C GLY A 200 -0.31 12.35 0.39
N THR A 201 0.30 12.56 -0.77
CA THR A 201 0.23 11.60 -1.90
C THR A 201 1.43 10.66 -2.01
N GLY A 202 2.34 10.72 -1.05
CA GLY A 202 3.59 9.94 -1.00
C GLY A 202 3.48 8.59 -0.28
N GLY A 203 2.31 8.25 0.25
CA GLY A 203 2.07 6.99 0.98
C GLY A 203 2.28 7.08 2.50
N ASN A 204 2.78 8.21 3.01
CA ASN A 204 2.74 8.50 4.44
C ASN A 204 1.30 8.51 4.94
N GLN A 205 1.11 8.03 6.16
CA GLN A 205 -0.21 7.86 6.76
C GLN A 205 -0.07 7.74 8.28
N HIS A 206 -1.18 7.92 8.98
CA HIS A 206 -1.25 7.62 10.41
C HIS A 206 -2.61 7.09 10.84
N PHE A 207 -2.62 6.47 12.01
CA PHE A 207 -3.82 6.04 12.71
C PHE A 207 -3.97 6.80 14.02
N GLU A 208 -5.16 7.29 14.31
CA GLU A 208 -5.50 7.96 15.56
C GLU A 208 -6.46 7.09 16.38
N PHE A 209 -6.14 6.88 17.66
CA PHE A 209 -6.98 6.15 18.61
C PHE A 209 -7.20 6.99 19.87
N LYS A 210 -8.45 7.10 20.32
CA LYS A 210 -8.84 7.94 21.47
C LYS A 210 -9.33 7.09 22.65
N LYS A 211 -8.83 7.37 23.85
CA LYS A 211 -9.31 6.75 25.10
C LYS A 211 -9.32 7.78 26.23
N GLY A 212 -10.50 8.27 26.58
CA GLY A 212 -10.63 9.36 27.54
C GLY A 212 -9.95 10.62 27.02
N ASN A 213 -9.05 11.20 27.82
CA ASN A 213 -8.29 12.39 27.44
C ASN A 213 -6.95 12.08 26.74
N TYR A 214 -6.71 10.82 26.38
CA TYR A 214 -5.52 10.37 25.66
C TYR A 214 -5.80 10.18 24.16
N VAL A 215 -4.84 10.60 23.34
CA VAL A 215 -4.79 10.30 21.90
C VAL A 215 -3.50 9.54 21.61
N TYR A 216 -3.61 8.44 20.87
CA TYR A 216 -2.52 7.59 20.44
C TYR A 216 -2.42 7.68 18.92
N GLU A 217 -1.30 8.17 18.41
CA GLU A 217 -1.05 8.33 16.99
C GLU A 217 0.08 7.40 16.55
N CYS A 218 -0.22 6.51 15.62
CA CYS A 218 0.75 5.61 15.01
C CYS A 218 1.00 6.07 13.58
N TYR A 219 2.16 6.67 13.33
CA TYR A 219 2.56 7.12 11.99
C TYR A 219 3.34 6.02 11.27
N ILE A 220 3.07 5.89 9.97
CA ILE A 220 3.79 5.05 9.02
C ILE A 220 4.47 5.97 8.01
N ILE A 221 5.80 5.90 7.97
CA ILE A 221 6.64 6.81 7.19
C ILE A 221 7.20 6.03 6.00
N VAL A 222 6.64 6.31 4.82
CA VAL A 222 7.06 5.75 3.54
C VAL A 222 8.10 6.66 2.87
N LEU A 223 7.85 7.97 2.90
CA LEU A 223 8.77 9.01 2.45
C LEU A 223 9.20 9.84 3.66
N GLY A 224 10.45 9.68 4.06
CA GLY A 224 11.09 10.41 5.14
C GLY A 224 12.52 10.80 4.80
N GLU A 225 13.14 11.57 5.67
CA GLU A 225 14.57 11.85 5.61
C GLU A 225 15.39 10.56 5.78
N ARG A 226 16.67 10.58 5.40
CA ARG A 226 17.54 9.40 5.38
C ARG A 226 17.55 8.61 6.68
N ASP A 227 17.47 9.30 7.81
CA ASP A 227 17.55 8.71 9.16
C ASP A 227 16.16 8.62 9.84
N SER A 228 15.09 8.84 9.09
CA SER A 228 13.73 8.75 9.61
C SER A 228 13.37 7.29 9.94
N PRO A 229 12.77 7.01 11.11
CA PRO A 229 12.29 5.66 11.40
C PRO A 229 11.12 5.32 10.46
N PRO A 230 10.87 4.02 10.20
CA PRO A 230 9.75 3.62 9.35
C PRO A 230 8.38 3.86 10.00
N ALA A 231 8.33 4.02 11.32
CA ALA A 231 7.12 4.34 12.07
C ALA A 231 7.45 5.08 13.37
N LYS A 232 6.45 5.70 13.98
CA LYS A 232 6.54 6.29 15.33
C LYS A 232 5.20 6.20 16.06
N LEU A 233 5.28 6.13 17.39
CA LEU A 233 4.15 6.29 18.31
C LEU A 233 4.26 7.65 19.00
N ILE A 234 3.18 8.42 18.95
CA ILE A 234 3.00 9.64 19.74
C ILE A 234 1.79 9.42 20.64
N ILE A 235 1.91 9.77 21.92
CA ILE A 235 0.78 9.81 22.85
C ILE A 235 0.66 11.23 23.40
N THR A 236 -0.52 11.80 23.28
CA THR A 236 -0.87 13.06 23.91
C THR A 236 -1.92 12.85 25.00
N GLN A 237 -1.87 13.68 26.04
CA GLN A 237 -2.90 13.77 27.07
C GLN A 237 -3.30 15.24 27.23
N ASN A 238 -4.60 15.55 27.13
CA ASN A 238 -5.08 16.95 27.12
C ASN A 238 -4.33 17.81 26.08
N SER A 239 -4.09 17.27 24.89
CA SER A 239 -3.34 17.91 23.79
C SER A 239 -1.86 18.19 24.05
N LYS A 240 -1.30 17.71 25.17
CA LYS A 240 0.15 17.78 25.44
C LYS A 240 0.80 16.43 25.16
N GLU A 241 1.87 16.41 24.37
CA GLU A 241 2.68 15.20 24.18
C GLU A 241 3.25 14.72 25.52
N ILE A 242 3.01 13.44 25.82
CA ILE A 242 3.54 12.76 27.01
C ILE A 242 4.46 11.60 26.64
N LEU A 243 4.45 11.17 25.37
CA LEU A 243 5.33 10.14 24.86
C LEU A 243 5.58 10.34 23.36
N PHE A 244 6.85 10.20 22.99
CA PHE A 244 7.28 9.99 21.62
C PHE A 244 8.22 8.78 21.58
N GLN A 245 7.98 7.84 20.66
CA GLN A 245 8.90 6.72 20.41
C GLN A 245 8.98 6.38 18.93
N ASN A 246 10.21 6.26 18.44
CA ASN A 246 10.47 5.61 17.15
C ASN A 246 10.03 4.14 17.21
N ALA A 247 9.56 3.64 16.07
CA ALA A 247 9.07 2.28 15.94
C ALA A 247 9.61 1.61 14.67
N LYS A 248 9.80 0.30 14.76
CA LYS A 248 10.04 -0.58 13.60
C LYS A 248 8.72 -1.20 13.18
N ILE A 249 8.51 -1.36 11.87
CA ILE A 249 7.44 -2.21 11.35
C ILE A 249 7.99 -3.63 11.27
N VAL A 250 7.38 -4.56 11.98
CA VAL A 250 7.84 -5.95 12.03
C VAL A 250 6.86 -6.90 11.34
N PRO A 251 7.35 -8.04 10.82
CA PRO A 251 6.48 -9.14 10.40
C PRO A 251 5.60 -9.60 11.58
N ARG A 252 4.40 -10.09 11.28
CA ARG A 252 3.40 -10.52 12.27
C ARG A 252 3.37 -12.03 12.39
#